data_AF-A0A4U1CFJ2-F1
#
_entry.id   AF-A0A4U1CFJ2-F1
#
_cell.length_a   1.000
_cell.length_b   1.000
_cell.length_c   1.000
_cell.angle_alpha   90.00
_cell.angle_beta   90.00
_cell.angle_gamma   90.00
#
_symmetry.space_group_name_H-M   'P 1'
#
loop_
_entity.id
_entity.type
_entity.pdbx_description
1 polymer ?
#
loop_
_entity_poly.entity_id
_entity_poly.type
_entity_poly.pdbx_seq_one_letter_code
_entity_poly.pdbx_strand_id
1 'polypeptide(L)' 'MQVLLKFKLNEHLYIRDPENTEVGKLIVESGIDLIYEIGFEQFTFKKLAQRIDSTETTIYRYFSSKHKLLTYILNW' A
#
# COMPACT_ATOMS: atom_id res chain seq x y z
N MET A 1 12.61 14.02 25.44
CA MET A 1 12.82 12.72 24.79
C MET A 1 11.49 12.30 24.17
N GLN A 2 11.38 12.30 22.85
CA GLN A 2 10.18 11.80 22.17
C GLN A 2 10.34 10.29 21.98
N VAL A 3 9.37 9.52 22.47
CA VAL A 3 9.30 8.07 22.25
C VAL A 3 8.40 7.86 21.05
N LEU A 4 8.96 7.36 19.94
CA LEU A 4 8.19 6.89 18.79
C LEU A 4 7.63 5.51 19.12
N LEU A 5 6.34 5.46 19.44
CA LEU A 5 5.62 4.21 19.65
C LEU A 5 5.26 3.65 18.26
N LYS A 6 6.11 2.76 17.73
CA LYS A 6 5.79 1.99 16.53
C LYS A 6 5.16 0.67 16.94
N PHE A 7 3.88 0.50 16.62
CA PHE A 7 3.26 -0.82 16.69
C PHE A 7 3.83 -1.68 15.57
N LYS A 8 4.33 -2.87 15.93
CA LYS A 8 4.87 -3.81 14.95
C LYS A 8 3.68 -4.43 14.21
N LEU A 9 3.42 -3.96 13.00
CA LEU A 9 2.45 -4.57 12.10
C LEU A 9 2.81 -6.03 11.84
N ASN A 10 1.79 -6.85 11.57
CA ASN A 10 2.01 -8.24 11.20
C ASN A 10 2.81 -8.29 9.88
N GLU A 11 4.00 -8.89 9.92
CA GLU A 11 4.92 -8.98 8.78
C GLU A 11 4.32 -9.72 7.58
N HIS A 12 3.24 -10.49 7.77
CA HIS A 12 2.52 -11.14 6.67
C HIS A 12 1.65 -10.20 5.83
N LEU A 13 1.56 -8.91 6.16
CA LEU A 13 0.75 -7.94 5.42
C LEU A 13 1.42 -7.42 4.14
N TYR A 14 2.74 -7.47 4.07
CA TYR A 14 3.54 -7.00 2.93
C TYR A 14 4.65 -7.99 2.59
N ILE A 15 5.17 -7.93 1.37
CA ILE A 15 6.35 -8.68 0.92
C ILE A 15 7.62 -7.88 1.24
N ARG A 16 7.55 -6.56 1.00
CA ARG A 16 8.56 -5.57 1.37
C ARG A 16 7.87 -4.46 2.14
N ASP A 17 8.49 -4.03 3.22
CA ASP A 17 7.95 -2.96 4.06
C ASP A 17 7.83 -1.66 3.23
N PRO A 18 6.60 -1.15 3.00
CA PRO A 18 6.39 0.04 2.21
C PRO A 18 6.88 1.32 2.90
N GLU A 19 7.00 1.36 4.23
CA GLU A 19 7.50 2.55 4.95
C GLU A 19 8.98 2.84 4.64
N ASN A 20 9.74 1.84 4.21
CA ASN A 20 11.19 1.95 4.01
C ASN A 20 11.58 2.51 2.63
N THR A 21 10.61 2.86 1.78
CA THR A 21 10.89 3.37 0.43
C THR A 21 9.89 4.43 0.00
N GLU A 22 10.34 5.39 -0.81
CA GLU A 22 9.44 6.42 -1.36
C GLU A 22 8.35 5.82 -2.25
N VAL A 23 8.69 4.82 -3.08
CA VAL A 23 7.71 4.11 -3.91
C VAL A 23 6.68 3.35 -3.07
N GLY A 24 7.11 2.69 -1.99
CA GLY A 24 6.22 1.98 -1.08
C GLY A 24 5.24 2.91 -0.37
N LYS A 25 5.72 4.05 0.14
CA LYS A 25 4.87 5.11 0.70
C LYS A 25 3.86 5.62 -0.31
N LEU A 26 4.31 5.90 -1.54
CA LEU A 26 3.47 6.38 -2.63
C LEU A 26 2.38 5.37 -3.02
N ILE A 27 2.70 4.06 -3.04
CA ILE A 27 1.73 2.98 -3.26
C ILE A 27 0.62 3.02 -2.21
N VAL A 28 0.98 3.22 -0.94
CA VAL A 28 0.00 3.26 0.16
C VAL A 28 -0.87 4.51 0.06
N GLU A 29 -0.26 5.69 -0.07
CA GLU A 29 -0.96 6.98 -0.18
C GLU A 29 -1.91 7.01 -1.39
N SER A 30 -1.39 6.75 -2.59
CA SER A 30 -2.22 6.72 -3.80
C SER A 30 -3.22 5.56 -3.81
N GLY A 31 -2.94 4.49 -3.06
CA GLY A 31 -3.87 3.39 -2.83
C GLY A 31 -5.08 3.83 -2.02
N ILE A 32 -4.87 4.56 -0.92
CA ILE A 32 -5.93 5.15 -0.08
C ILE A 32 -6.79 6.10 -0.92
N ASP A 33 -6.16 7.05 -1.62
CA ASP A 33 -6.85 8.04 -2.44
C ASP A 33 -7.72 7.38 -3.51
N LEU A 34 -7.15 6.41 -4.24
CA LEU A 34 -7.87 5.76 -5.31
C LEU A 34 -9.02 4.89 -4.77
N ILE A 35 -8.83 4.20 -3.65
CA ILE A 35 -9.91 3.45 -3.00
C ILE A 35 -11.04 4.39 -2.56
N TYR A 36 -10.71 5.57 -2.03
CA TYR A 36 -11.70 6.59 -1.67
C TYR A 36 -12.46 7.12 -2.91
N GLU A 37 -11.76 7.34 -4.03
CA GLU A 37 -12.33 7.89 -5.26
C GLU A 37 -13.27 6.91 -5.99
N ILE A 38 -12.88 5.64 -6.14
CA ILE A 38 -13.60 4.68 -6.99
C ILE A 38 -14.19 3.49 -6.24
N GLY A 39 -13.91 3.36 -4.94
CA GLY A 39 -14.30 2.20 -4.13
C GLY A 39 -13.40 0.98 -4.34
N PHE A 40 -13.32 0.13 -3.29
CA PHE A 40 -12.43 -1.04 -3.27
C PHE A 40 -12.78 -2.12 -4.31
N GLU A 41 -14.06 -2.24 -4.69
CA GLU A 41 -14.47 -3.19 -5.72
C GLU A 41 -13.89 -2.84 -7.09
N GLN A 42 -13.91 -1.54 -7.44
CA GLN A 42 -13.38 -1.04 -8.72
C GLN A 42 -11.86 -0.84 -8.71
N PHE A 43 -11.24 -0.85 -7.53
CA PHE A 43 -9.81 -0.71 -7.35
C PHE A 43 -9.03 -1.91 -7.91
N THR A 44 -7.99 -1.62 -8.69
CA THR A 44 -7.03 -2.61 -9.20
C THR A 44 -5.61 -2.08 -9.11
N PHE A 45 -4.63 -2.99 -8.97
CA PHE A 45 -3.22 -2.63 -9.01
C PHE A 45 -2.81 -2.00 -10.35
N LYS A 46 -3.48 -2.36 -11.45
CA LYS A 46 -3.31 -1.68 -12.74
C LYS A 46 -3.58 -0.19 -12.65
N LYS A 47 -4.75 0.19 -12.11
CA LYS A 47 -5.14 1.60 -11.97
C LYS A 47 -4.22 2.33 -11.01
N LEU A 48 -3.82 1.69 -9.91
CA LEU A 48 -2.86 2.28 -8.98
C LEU A 48 -1.50 2.49 -9.63
N ALA A 49 -0.99 1.51 -10.37
CA ALA A 49 0.29 1.60 -11.07
C ALA A 49 0.28 2.74 -12.09
N GLN A 50 -0.81 2.88 -12.85
CA GLN A 50 -1.00 4.02 -13.77
C GLN A 50 -1.03 5.37 -13.03
N ARG A 51 -1.70 5.45 -11.88
CA ARG A 51 -1.79 6.68 -11.08
C ARG A 51 -0.43 7.17 -10.58
N ILE A 52 0.48 6.25 -10.26
CA ILE A 52 1.83 6.56 -9.74
C ILE A 52 2.93 6.48 -10.81
N ASP A 53 2.56 6.47 -12.09
CA ASP A 53 3.49 6.31 -13.22
C ASP A 53 4.48 5.14 -13.07
N SER A 54 3.94 3.95 -12.80
CA SER A 54 4.71 2.73 -12.57
C SER A 54 4.07 1.50 -13.21
N THR A 55 4.60 0.32 -12.90
CA THR A 55 4.10 -0.97 -13.37
C THR A 55 3.39 -1.73 -12.26
N GLU A 56 2.45 -2.62 -12.62
CA GLU A 56 1.81 -3.51 -11.66
C GLU A 56 2.84 -4.36 -10.91
N THR A 57 3.90 -4.80 -11.60
CA THR A 57 5.03 -5.52 -11.01
C THR A 57 5.68 -4.74 -9.87
N THR A 58 5.76 -3.40 -9.97
CA THR A 58 6.26 -2.56 -8.87
C THR A 58 5.40 -2.67 -7.62
N ILE A 59 4.08 -2.72 -7.77
CA ILE A 59 3.14 -2.87 -6.64
C ILE A 59 3.22 -4.27 -6.06
N TYR A 60 3.32 -5.29 -6.92
CA TYR A 60 3.47 -6.68 -6.50
C TYR A 60 4.77 -6.96 -5.72
N ARG A 61 5.78 -6.07 -5.76
CA ARG A 61 6.95 -6.16 -4.87
C ARG A 61 6.63 -5.83 -3.41
N TYR A 62 5.53 -5.14 -3.14
CA TYR A 62 5.11 -4.74 -1.79
C TYR A 62 3.89 -5.53 -1.31
N PHE A 63 2.90 -5.77 -2.18
CA PHE A 63 1.66 -6.43 -1.80
C PHE A 63 1.31 -7.57 -2.77
N SER A 64 1.03 -8.76 -2.24
CA SER A 64 0.64 -9.91 -3.05
C SER A 64 -0.80 -9.84 -3.58
N SER A 65 -1.66 -9.02 -2.98
CA SER A 65 -3.06 -8.83 -3.43
C SER A 65 -3.64 -7.50 -2.97
N LYS A 66 -4.73 -7.05 -3.64
CA LYS A 66 -5.48 -5.84 -3.22
C LYS A 66 -6.00 -5.94 -1.78
N HIS A 67 -6.35 -7.14 -1.33
CA HIS A 67 -6.79 -7.38 0.05
C HIS A 67 -5.66 -7.13 1.05
N LYS A 68 -4.42 -7.55 0.75
CA LYS A 68 -3.26 -7.30 1.62
C LYS A 68 -2.95 -5.82 1.75
N LEU A 69 -3.03 -5.06 0.65
CA LEU A 69 -2.91 -3.60 0.69
C LEU A 69 -4.00 -2.98 1.58
N LEU A 70 -5.26 -3.38 1.41
CA LEU A 70 -6.37 -2.87 2.25
C LEU A 70 -6.17 -3.23 3.72
N THR A 71 -5.81 -4.47 4.04
CA THR A 71 -5.54 -4.88 5.42
C THR A 71 -4.37 -4.10 6.00
N TYR A 72 -3.30 -3.86 5.23
CA TYR A 72 -2.19 -3.00 5.67
C TYR A 72 -2.68 -1.59 6.03
N ILE A 73 -3.48 -0.95 5.17
CA ILE A 73 -4.06 0.38 5.40
C ILE A 73 -4.91 0.40 6.67
N LEU A 74 -5.72 -0.64 6.92
CA LEU A 74 -6.65 -0.71 8.05
C LEU A 74 -6.01 -1.11 9.39
N ASN A 75 -4.76 -1.58 9.38
CA ASN A 75 -4.05 -1.99 10.61
C ASN A 75 -3.12 -0.89 11.15
N TRP A 76 -3.19 0.31 10.57
CA TRP A 76 -2.62 1.54 11.09
C TRP A 76 -3.62 2.28 11.99
#